data_AF-A0A173XXQ2-F1
#
_entry.id   AF-A0A173XXQ2-F1
#
_cell.length_a   1.000
_cell.length_b   1.000
_cell.length_c   1.000
_cell.angle_alpha   90.00
_cell.angle_beta   90.00
_cell.angle_gamma   90.00
#
_symmetry.space_group_name_H-M   'P 1'
#
loop_
_entity.id
_entity.type
_entity.pdbx_description
1 polymer ?
#
loop_
_entity_poly.entity_id
_entity_poly.type
_entity_poly.pdbx_seq_one_letter_code
_entity_poly.pdbx_strand_id
1 'polypeptide(L)'
;MNHKKVYQKRLQSLDKGKAKSLGPVEKLTMRYAGWVDGKHGLLRCSQNGDWQSSVLKQEVDSYEEFCAGQMGRLKFEEEDEFKKLNILFDTVVPLKTNLTAAKQVLKNALAEDVDLTRRKEGEESLTEVQVAARRNREREESLLPFKRAVAESEKALSDTIEAIFTSLSQVTESFDSAAKITNRVLQHHQRRIDVYWRSAMRHVPDLPALPNVTFTNNSEQEFSKHYQQVVQRAEKLRLTLASELQEEVL
;
A
#
# COMPACT_ATOMS: atom_id res chain seq x y z
N MET A 1 -13.26 13.30 4.17
CA MET A 1 -12.31 14.29 4.74
C MET A 1 -11.20 14.52 3.70
N ASN A 2 -10.78 15.76 3.41
CA ASN A 2 -9.82 16.01 2.33
C ASN A 2 -8.42 15.44 2.69
N HIS A 3 -7.93 14.44 1.94
CA HIS A 3 -6.71 13.66 2.22
C HIS A 3 -5.48 14.53 2.50
N LYS A 4 -5.32 15.63 1.74
CA LYS A 4 -4.26 16.64 1.96
C LYS A 4 -4.31 17.26 3.35
N LYS A 5 -5.51 17.50 3.90
CA LYS A 5 -5.68 18.07 5.26
C LYS A 5 -5.33 17.06 6.35
N VAL A 6 -5.56 15.76 6.11
CA VAL A 6 -5.19 14.69 7.06
C VAL A 6 -3.69 14.47 7.06
N TYR A 7 -3.07 14.36 5.88
CA TYR A 7 -1.62 14.28 5.72
C TYR A 7 -0.90 15.49 6.33
N GLN A 8 -1.39 16.71 6.07
CA GLN A 8 -0.86 17.92 6.70
C GLN A 8 -1.06 17.95 8.22
N LYS A 9 -2.16 17.42 8.76
CA LYS A 9 -2.33 17.28 10.22
C LYS A 9 -1.33 16.29 10.81
N ARG A 10 -1.06 15.17 10.13
CA ARG A 10 -0.02 14.20 10.50
C ARG A 10 1.37 14.84 10.49
N LEU A 11 1.73 15.56 9.44
CA LEU A 11 2.99 16.34 9.37
C LEU A 11 3.07 17.47 10.41
N GLN A 12 1.97 18.19 10.68
CA GLN A 12 1.97 19.22 11.73
C GLN A 12 2.15 18.64 13.13
N SER A 13 1.70 17.40 13.38
CA SER A 13 1.97 16.70 14.64
C SER A 13 3.46 16.34 14.79
N LEU A 14 4.16 16.15 13.68
CA LEU A 14 5.63 15.95 13.64
C LEU A 14 6.39 17.26 13.88
N ASP A 15 5.90 18.39 13.38
CA ASP A 15 6.57 19.70 13.52
C ASP A 15 6.30 20.41 14.86
N LYS A 16 5.18 20.13 15.52
CA LYS A 16 4.74 20.86 16.74
C LYS A 16 5.04 20.18 18.08
N GLY A 17 5.54 18.94 18.14
CA GLY A 17 5.86 18.28 19.41
C GLY A 17 6.57 16.93 19.28
N LYS A 18 7.09 16.41 20.41
CA LYS A 18 7.73 15.09 20.71
C LYS A 18 8.74 14.47 19.71
N ALA A 19 8.80 14.86 18.44
CA ALA A 19 9.79 14.39 17.46
C ALA A 19 11.08 15.23 17.43
N LYS A 20 11.07 16.42 18.07
CA LYS A 20 12.27 17.24 18.29
C LYS A 20 13.08 16.67 19.46
N SER A 21 14.37 17.00 19.52
CA SER A 21 15.26 16.67 20.64
C SER A 21 14.57 16.90 21.99
N LEU A 22 14.84 16.05 22.98
CA LEU A 22 14.27 16.17 24.32
C LEU A 22 14.33 17.61 24.86
N GLY A 23 13.19 18.11 25.30
CA GLY A 23 13.07 19.43 25.90
C GLY A 23 13.85 19.52 27.21
N PRO A 24 14.22 20.74 27.65
CA PRO A 24 14.94 20.93 28.91
C PRO A 24 14.15 20.42 30.12
N VAL A 25 12.83 20.63 30.13
CA VAL A 25 11.93 20.15 31.20
C VAL A 25 11.86 18.63 31.22
N GLU A 26 11.66 17.99 30.06
CA GLU A 26 11.62 16.52 29.93
C GLU A 26 12.93 15.86 30.39
N LYS A 27 14.08 16.47 30.05
CA LYS A 27 15.37 15.98 30.55
C LYS A 27 15.46 16.08 32.07
N LEU A 28 14.99 17.17 32.66
CA LEU A 28 15.03 17.37 34.10
C LEU A 28 14.14 16.36 34.83
N THR A 29 12.91 16.15 34.34
CA THR A 29 11.96 15.19 34.94
C THR A 29 12.48 13.76 34.84
N MET A 30 12.99 13.34 33.67
CA MET A 30 13.57 11.99 33.51
C MET A 30 14.82 11.79 34.37
N ARG A 31 15.69 12.80 34.49
CA ARG A 31 16.84 12.74 35.40
C ARG A 31 16.40 12.58 36.85
N TYR A 32 15.43 13.38 37.29
CA TYR A 32 14.92 13.31 38.65
C TYR A 32 14.30 11.94 38.93
N ALA A 33 13.46 11.43 38.02
CA ALA A 33 12.86 10.10 38.14
C ALA A 33 13.91 8.99 38.26
N GLY A 34 14.95 9.01 37.41
CA GLY A 34 16.03 8.02 37.50
C GLY A 34 16.85 8.13 38.78
N TRP A 35 17.05 9.36 39.28
CA TRP A 35 17.72 9.59 40.56
C TRP A 35 16.92 9.03 41.74
N VAL A 36 15.61 9.30 41.79
CA VAL A 36 14.69 8.79 42.83
C VAL A 36 14.67 7.26 42.78
N ASP A 37 14.41 6.68 41.61
CA ASP A 37 14.30 5.24 41.46
C ASP A 37 15.60 4.51 41.80
N GLY A 38 16.74 5.08 41.39
CA GLY A 38 18.05 4.53 41.73
C GLY A 38 18.35 4.64 43.22
N LYS A 39 18.12 5.80 43.84
CA LYS A 39 18.39 6.04 45.27
C LYS A 39 17.51 5.19 46.18
N HIS A 40 16.26 4.94 45.79
CA HIS A 40 15.29 4.19 46.58
C HIS A 40 15.19 2.70 46.19
N GLY A 41 16.02 2.22 45.26
CA GLY A 41 16.00 0.81 44.82
C GLY A 41 14.69 0.39 44.17
N LEU A 42 14.01 1.31 43.48
CA LEU A 42 12.74 1.05 42.78
C LEU A 42 12.96 0.42 41.39
N LEU A 43 14.16 0.54 40.85
CA LEU A 43 14.59 -0.15 39.65
C LEU A 43 15.03 -1.58 40.01
N ARG A 44 14.32 -2.59 39.49
CA ARG A 44 14.52 -4.00 39.88
C ARG A 44 14.93 -4.83 38.68
N CYS A 45 15.89 -5.73 38.89
CA CYS A 45 16.26 -6.74 37.92
C CYS A 45 15.34 -7.96 38.07
N SER A 46 14.75 -8.42 36.97
CA SER A 46 13.99 -9.65 36.87
C SER A 46 14.92 -10.87 36.88
N GLN A 47 14.37 -12.05 37.15
CA GLN A 47 15.10 -13.33 37.08
C GLN A 47 15.71 -13.59 35.68
N ASN A 48 15.13 -12.99 34.65
CA ASN A 48 15.59 -13.10 33.26
C ASN A 48 16.67 -12.06 32.88
N GLY A 49 17.11 -11.21 33.82
CA GLY A 49 18.08 -10.14 33.56
C GLY A 49 17.48 -8.83 33.05
N ASP A 50 16.15 -8.75 32.94
CA ASP A 50 15.44 -7.55 32.48
C ASP A 50 15.23 -6.55 33.62
N TRP A 51 15.60 -5.29 33.40
CA TRP A 51 15.42 -4.24 34.39
C TRP A 51 14.07 -3.53 34.23
N GLN A 52 13.36 -3.38 35.34
CA GLN A 52 11.99 -2.90 35.37
C GLN A 52 11.81 -1.80 36.41
N SER A 53 10.99 -0.81 36.06
CA SER A 53 10.41 0.16 36.98
C SER A 53 9.08 0.66 36.43
N SER A 54 8.32 1.35 37.28
CA SER A 54 7.07 1.99 36.87
C SER A 54 7.30 3.00 35.74
N VAL A 55 8.40 3.76 35.78
CA VAL A 55 8.75 4.74 34.75
C VAL A 55 9.04 4.06 33.42
N LEU A 56 9.85 2.99 33.41
CA LEU A 56 10.15 2.24 32.19
C LEU A 56 8.89 1.62 31.59
N LYS A 57 8.03 1.03 32.43
CA LYS A 57 6.75 0.49 32.00
C LYS A 57 5.84 1.56 31.41
N GLN A 58 5.73 2.72 32.06
CA GLN A 58 4.93 3.84 31.55
C GLN A 58 5.43 4.32 30.18
N GLU A 59 6.74 4.36 29.93
CA GLU A 59 7.28 4.72 28.62
C GLU A 59 6.88 3.71 27.54
N VAL A 60 6.98 2.41 27.82
CA VAL A 60 6.56 1.35 26.90
C VAL A 60 5.06 1.41 26.64
N ASP A 61 4.24 1.44 27.69
CA ASP A 61 2.77 1.48 27.58
C ASP A 61 2.31 2.72 26.80
N SER A 62 2.91 3.89 27.05
CA SER A 62 2.55 5.13 26.33
C SER A 62 2.94 5.12 24.86
N TYR A 63 4.02 4.43 24.51
CA TYR A 63 4.42 4.22 23.12
C TYR A 63 3.44 3.27 22.42
N GLU A 64 3.07 2.17 23.06
CA GLU A 64 2.11 1.20 22.53
C GLU A 64 0.73 1.83 22.31
N GLU A 65 0.24 2.60 23.28
CA GLU A 65 -1.03 3.33 23.16
C GLU A 65 -1.01 4.31 21.99
N PHE A 66 0.10 5.04 21.82
CA PHE A 66 0.27 5.94 20.69
C PHE A 66 0.23 5.18 19.35
N CYS A 67 0.94 4.06 19.24
CA CYS A 67 0.97 3.24 18.04
C CYS A 67 -0.40 2.66 17.71
N ALA A 68 -1.09 2.11 18.70
CA ALA A 68 -2.46 1.60 18.56
C ALA A 68 -3.41 2.70 18.08
N GLY A 69 -3.29 3.92 18.63
CA GLY A 69 -4.05 5.08 18.20
C GLY A 69 -3.77 5.50 16.76
N GLN A 70 -2.51 5.49 16.31
CA GLN A 70 -2.16 5.81 14.92
C GLN A 70 -2.67 4.74 13.94
N MET A 71 -2.43 3.46 14.24
CA MET A 71 -2.84 2.35 13.37
C MET A 71 -4.35 2.19 13.33
N GLY A 72 -5.04 2.40 14.46
CA GLY A 72 -6.50 2.41 14.52
C GLY A 72 -7.11 3.50 13.63
N ARG A 73 -6.57 4.73 13.68
CA ARG A 73 -7.02 5.82 12.80
C ARG A 73 -6.77 5.51 11.33
N LEU A 74 -5.57 5.02 11.01
CA LEU A 74 -5.21 4.63 9.65
C LEU A 74 -6.19 3.59 9.09
N LYS A 75 -6.55 2.59 9.90
CA LYS A 75 -7.51 1.56 9.50
C LYS A 75 -8.87 2.12 9.10
N PHE A 76 -9.39 3.09 9.85
CA PHE A 76 -10.65 3.75 9.49
C PHE A 76 -10.52 4.67 8.27
N GLU A 77 -9.39 5.38 8.15
CA GLU A 77 -9.16 6.31 7.03
C GLU A 77 -9.02 5.58 5.68
N GLU A 78 -8.42 4.39 5.67
CA GLU A 78 -8.19 3.60 4.45
C GLU A 78 -9.30 2.56 4.18
N GLU A 79 -10.30 2.41 5.05
CA GLU A 79 -11.34 1.37 4.93
C GLU A 79 -12.07 1.42 3.58
N ASP A 80 -12.50 2.61 3.17
CA ASP A 80 -13.22 2.81 1.92
C ASP A 80 -12.31 2.56 0.70
N GLU A 81 -11.03 2.92 0.81
CA GLU A 81 -10.06 2.69 -0.26
C GLU A 81 -9.79 1.18 -0.41
N PHE A 82 -9.67 0.43 0.69
CA PHE A 82 -9.57 -1.04 0.65
C PHE A 82 -10.82 -1.70 0.05
N LYS A 83 -12.03 -1.23 0.37
CA LYS A 83 -13.27 -1.72 -0.25
C LYS A 83 -13.24 -1.52 -1.76
N LYS A 84 -12.86 -0.32 -2.20
CA LYS A 84 -12.72 0.02 -3.62
C LYS A 84 -11.67 -0.86 -4.31
N LEU A 85 -10.51 -1.07 -3.67
CA LEU A 85 -9.45 -1.95 -4.16
C LEU A 85 -9.94 -3.38 -4.38
N ASN A 86 -10.70 -3.93 -3.43
CA ASN A 86 -11.26 -5.27 -3.55
C ASN A 86 -12.25 -5.38 -4.72
N ILE A 87 -13.15 -4.39 -4.87
CA ILE A 87 -14.07 -4.35 -6.01
C ILE A 87 -13.30 -4.32 -7.33
N LEU A 88 -12.27 -3.47 -7.44
CA LEU A 88 -11.45 -3.39 -8.65
C LEU A 88 -10.72 -4.71 -8.93
N PHE A 89 -10.21 -5.41 -7.92
CA PHE A 89 -9.61 -6.72 -8.13
C PHE A 89 -10.63 -7.76 -8.62
N ASP A 90 -11.85 -7.71 -8.12
CA ASP A 90 -12.90 -8.65 -8.51
C ASP A 90 -13.42 -8.35 -9.93
N THR A 91 -13.31 -7.11 -10.42
CA THR A 91 -13.67 -6.74 -11.79
C THR A 91 -12.61 -7.11 -12.83
N VAL A 92 -11.34 -7.33 -12.43
CA VAL A 92 -10.27 -7.70 -13.37
C VAL A 92 -10.56 -9.04 -14.07
N VAL A 93 -11.00 -10.05 -13.33
CA VAL A 93 -11.27 -11.40 -13.89
C VAL A 93 -12.34 -11.35 -14.98
N PRO A 94 -13.55 -10.79 -14.76
CA PRO A 94 -14.57 -10.71 -15.80
C PRO A 94 -14.15 -9.82 -16.98
N LEU A 95 -13.38 -8.74 -16.74
CA LEU A 95 -12.85 -7.92 -17.84
C LEU A 95 -11.87 -8.71 -18.72
N LYS A 96 -11.00 -9.53 -18.12
CA LYS A 96 -10.12 -10.43 -18.87
C LYS A 96 -10.91 -11.45 -19.69
N THR A 97 -11.95 -12.07 -19.12
CA THR A 97 -12.77 -13.03 -19.88
C THR A 97 -13.55 -12.37 -21.02
N ASN A 98 -14.02 -11.14 -20.82
CA ASN A 98 -14.69 -10.38 -21.88
C ASN A 98 -13.72 -10.02 -23.01
N LEU A 99 -12.49 -9.63 -22.65
CA LEU A 99 -11.44 -9.33 -23.62
C LEU A 99 -11.07 -10.56 -24.46
N THR A 100 -10.89 -11.72 -23.84
CA THR A 100 -10.58 -12.96 -24.58
C THR A 100 -11.72 -13.38 -25.48
N ALA A 101 -12.97 -13.25 -25.03
CA ALA A 101 -14.16 -13.49 -25.85
C ALA A 101 -14.23 -12.52 -27.04
N ALA A 102 -14.01 -11.22 -26.84
CA ALA A 102 -14.00 -10.22 -27.90
C ALA A 102 -12.88 -10.47 -28.93
N LYS A 103 -11.67 -10.81 -28.47
CA LYS A 103 -10.54 -11.20 -29.33
C LYS A 103 -10.88 -12.46 -30.15
N GLN A 104 -11.54 -13.45 -29.56
CA GLN A 104 -11.97 -14.66 -30.27
C GLN A 104 -13.03 -14.37 -31.34
N VAL A 105 -14.02 -13.52 -31.03
CA VAL A 105 -15.04 -13.10 -32.01
C VAL A 105 -14.40 -12.36 -33.17
N LEU A 106 -13.48 -11.43 -32.90
CA LEU A 106 -12.73 -10.73 -33.95
C LEU A 106 -11.90 -11.71 -34.79
N LYS A 107 -11.22 -12.67 -34.16
CA LYS A 107 -10.45 -13.71 -34.88
C LYS A 107 -11.33 -14.55 -35.79
N ASN A 108 -12.52 -14.93 -35.34
CA ASN A 108 -13.47 -15.69 -36.15
C ASN A 108 -13.96 -14.87 -37.35
N ALA A 109 -14.28 -13.58 -37.14
CA ALA A 109 -14.71 -12.68 -38.22
C ALA A 109 -13.58 -12.40 -39.23
N LEU A 110 -12.33 -12.38 -38.78
CA LEU A 110 -11.14 -12.27 -39.64
C LEU A 110 -10.83 -13.55 -40.42
N ALA A 111 -11.29 -14.71 -39.95
CA ALA A 111 -11.14 -15.99 -40.64
C ALA A 111 -12.23 -16.23 -41.70
N GLU A 112 -13.31 -15.45 -41.68
CA GLU A 112 -14.37 -15.54 -42.69
C GLU A 112 -13.86 -14.98 -44.03
N ASP A 113 -13.77 -15.86 -45.03
CA ASP A 113 -13.30 -15.51 -46.37
C ASP A 113 -14.33 -14.67 -47.11
N VAL A 114 -13.83 -13.68 -47.85
CA VAL A 114 -14.66 -12.87 -48.73
C VAL A 114 -14.92 -13.65 -50.02
N ASP A 115 -16.16 -14.06 -50.24
CA ASP A 115 -16.55 -14.67 -51.52
C ASP A 115 -16.47 -13.64 -52.65
N LEU A 116 -15.42 -13.76 -53.47
CA LEU A 116 -15.18 -12.95 -54.66
C LEU A 116 -15.81 -13.56 -55.92
N THR A 117 -16.37 -14.78 -55.84
CA THR A 117 -16.91 -15.50 -57.01
C THR A 117 -18.27 -14.98 -57.45
N ARG A 118 -19.02 -14.33 -56.55
CA ARG A 118 -20.35 -13.77 -56.82
C ARG A 118 -20.33 -12.25 -56.94
N ARG A 119 -20.69 -11.77 -58.13
CA ARG A 119 -20.90 -10.33 -58.38
C ARG A 119 -22.22 -9.85 -57.79
N LYS A 120 -22.18 -8.72 -57.09
CA LYS A 120 -23.35 -7.99 -56.60
C LYS A 120 -23.87 -7.06 -57.71
N GLU A 121 -25.12 -6.61 -57.55
CA GLU A 121 -25.77 -5.66 -58.46
C GLU A 121 -24.91 -4.39 -58.63
N GLY A 122 -24.69 -3.96 -59.88
CA GLY A 122 -23.84 -2.81 -60.22
C GLY A 122 -22.34 -3.10 -60.28
N GLU A 123 -21.89 -4.35 -60.15
CA GLU A 123 -20.49 -4.77 -60.34
C GLU A 123 -20.20 -5.32 -61.76
N GLU A 124 -21.14 -5.20 -62.69
CA GLU A 124 -21.07 -5.81 -64.03
C GLU A 124 -19.94 -5.24 -64.90
N SER A 125 -19.65 -3.94 -64.77
CA SER A 125 -18.62 -3.23 -65.55
C SER A 125 -17.29 -3.06 -64.82
N LEU A 126 -17.17 -3.56 -63.59
CA LEU A 126 -15.96 -3.39 -62.77
C LEU A 126 -14.89 -4.44 -63.08
N THR A 127 -13.63 -4.04 -62.98
CA THR A 127 -12.49 -4.97 -63.01
C THR A 127 -12.43 -5.80 -61.72
N GLU A 128 -11.82 -6.98 -61.77
CA GLU A 128 -11.66 -7.84 -60.58
C GLU A 128 -10.93 -7.13 -59.43
N VAL A 129 -9.95 -6.27 -59.75
CA VAL A 129 -9.22 -5.47 -58.76
C VAL A 129 -10.15 -4.46 -58.06
N GLN A 130 -11.05 -3.81 -58.81
CA GLN A 130 -12.02 -2.86 -58.23
C GLN A 130 -13.06 -3.57 -57.36
N VAL A 131 -13.51 -4.76 -57.76
CA VAL A 131 -14.42 -5.59 -56.96
C VAL A 131 -13.73 -6.04 -55.68
N ALA A 132 -12.49 -6.54 -55.76
CA ALA A 132 -11.71 -6.94 -54.58
C ALA A 132 -11.48 -5.77 -53.60
N ALA A 133 -11.14 -4.57 -54.12
CA ALA A 133 -10.98 -3.38 -53.29
C ALA A 133 -12.28 -2.97 -52.59
N ARG A 134 -13.43 -3.04 -53.30
CA ARG A 134 -14.74 -2.75 -52.72
C ARG A 134 -15.12 -3.75 -51.63
N ARG A 135 -14.91 -5.05 -51.87
CA ARG A 135 -15.22 -6.08 -50.87
C ARG A 135 -14.31 -6.02 -49.65
N ASN A 136 -13.04 -5.67 -49.82
CA ASN A 136 -12.15 -5.40 -48.69
C ASN A 136 -12.61 -4.20 -47.86
N ARG A 137 -13.16 -3.15 -48.49
CA ARG A 137 -13.72 -2.01 -47.77
C ARG A 137 -14.99 -2.37 -46.99
N GLU A 138 -15.91 -3.11 -47.63
CA GLU A 138 -17.13 -3.61 -46.97
C GLU A 138 -16.79 -4.54 -45.79
N ARG A 139 -15.77 -5.39 -45.94
CA ARG A 139 -15.25 -6.24 -44.88
C ARG A 139 -14.64 -5.41 -43.75
N GLU A 140 -13.85 -4.41 -44.07
CA GLU A 140 -13.24 -3.55 -43.05
C GLU A 140 -14.30 -2.76 -42.26
N GLU A 141 -15.36 -2.31 -42.94
CA GLU A 141 -16.52 -1.68 -42.31
C GLU A 141 -17.30 -2.67 -41.42
N SER A 142 -17.47 -3.92 -41.84
CA SER A 142 -18.14 -4.95 -41.03
C SER A 142 -17.30 -5.45 -39.85
N LEU A 143 -15.97 -5.38 -39.95
CA LEU A 143 -15.04 -5.71 -38.86
C LEU A 143 -14.91 -4.60 -37.82
N LEU A 144 -15.24 -3.37 -38.18
CA LEU A 144 -15.09 -2.19 -37.34
C LEU A 144 -15.74 -2.30 -35.95
N PRO A 145 -16.98 -2.84 -35.80
CA PRO A 145 -17.60 -3.03 -34.49
C PRO A 145 -16.82 -4.02 -33.61
N PHE A 146 -16.27 -5.10 -34.18
CA PHE A 146 -15.47 -6.08 -33.43
C PHE A 146 -14.13 -5.48 -32.98
N LYS A 147 -13.46 -4.72 -33.84
CA LYS A 147 -12.24 -3.98 -33.49
C LYS A 147 -12.50 -2.98 -32.36
N ARG A 148 -13.62 -2.25 -32.43
CA ARG A 148 -14.04 -1.33 -31.35
C ARG A 148 -14.32 -2.06 -30.03
N ALA A 149 -15.03 -3.18 -30.07
CA ALA A 149 -15.34 -3.96 -28.86
C ALA A 149 -14.07 -4.48 -28.16
N VAL A 150 -13.06 -4.92 -28.93
CA VAL A 150 -11.74 -5.30 -28.39
C VAL A 150 -11.08 -4.08 -27.75
N ALA A 151 -10.96 -2.97 -28.49
CA ALA A 151 -10.32 -1.76 -27.97
C ALA A 151 -10.99 -1.19 -26.71
N GLU A 152 -12.33 -1.23 -26.63
CA GLU A 152 -13.08 -0.83 -25.44
C GLU A 152 -12.81 -1.75 -24.25
N SER A 153 -12.73 -3.07 -24.49
CA SER A 153 -12.42 -4.05 -23.45
C SER A 153 -10.98 -3.92 -22.93
N GLU A 154 -10.02 -3.71 -23.84
CA GLU A 154 -8.61 -3.45 -23.49
C GLU A 154 -8.48 -2.17 -22.66
N LYS A 155 -9.15 -1.10 -23.09
CA LYS A 155 -9.16 0.16 -22.36
C LYS A 155 -9.77 0.00 -20.96
N ALA A 156 -10.93 -0.65 -20.85
CA ALA A 156 -11.58 -0.87 -19.55
C ALA A 156 -10.70 -1.70 -18.58
N LEU A 157 -10.01 -2.72 -19.10
CA LEU A 157 -9.07 -3.51 -18.32
C LEU A 157 -7.86 -2.66 -17.88
N SER A 158 -7.27 -1.90 -18.80
CA SER A 158 -6.13 -1.00 -18.53
C SER A 158 -6.49 0.05 -17.47
N ASP A 159 -7.62 0.75 -17.63
CA ASP A 159 -8.09 1.78 -16.71
C ASP A 159 -8.33 1.19 -15.30
N THR A 160 -8.87 -0.04 -15.23
CA THR A 160 -9.08 -0.76 -13.96
C THR A 160 -7.75 -1.09 -13.28
N ILE A 161 -6.77 -1.59 -14.04
CA ILE A 161 -5.44 -1.92 -13.52
C ILE A 161 -4.72 -0.66 -13.02
N GLU A 162 -4.77 0.43 -13.78
CA GLU A 162 -4.20 1.72 -13.38
C GLU A 162 -4.85 2.24 -12.09
N ALA A 163 -6.18 2.11 -11.96
CA ALA A 163 -6.90 2.48 -10.75
C ALA A 163 -6.46 1.65 -9.52
N ILE A 164 -6.21 0.34 -9.70
CA ILE A 164 -5.69 -0.53 -8.62
C ILE A 164 -4.33 -0.02 -8.15
N PHE A 165 -3.38 0.20 -9.06
CA PHE A 165 -2.02 0.62 -8.66
C PHE A 165 -1.98 2.04 -8.10
N THR A 166 -2.84 2.93 -8.59
CA THR A 166 -3.00 4.29 -8.04
C THR A 166 -3.51 4.22 -6.59
N SER A 167 -4.55 3.43 -6.35
CA SER A 167 -5.14 3.20 -5.03
C SER A 167 -4.12 2.56 -4.07
N LEU A 168 -3.40 1.53 -4.54
CA LEU A 168 -2.37 0.86 -3.75
C LEU A 168 -1.25 1.82 -3.37
N SER A 169 -0.79 2.66 -4.30
CA SER A 169 0.24 3.68 -4.03
C SER A 169 -0.19 4.63 -2.92
N GLN A 170 -1.44 5.09 -2.94
CA GLN A 170 -1.99 5.95 -1.89
C GLN A 170 -2.01 5.26 -0.52
N VAL A 171 -2.51 4.03 -0.44
CA VAL A 171 -2.53 3.26 0.81
C VAL A 171 -1.12 3.02 1.34
N THR A 172 -0.17 2.71 0.44
CA THR A 172 1.26 2.55 0.77
C THR A 172 1.83 3.80 1.41
N GLU A 173 1.64 4.96 0.78
CA GLU A 173 2.15 6.23 1.28
C GLU A 173 1.55 6.57 2.66
N SER A 174 0.26 6.32 2.84
CA SER A 174 -0.46 6.50 4.09
C SER A 174 0.10 5.61 5.22
N PHE A 175 0.39 4.34 4.92
CA PHE A 175 0.99 3.40 5.87
C PHE A 175 2.44 3.77 6.21
N ASP A 176 3.28 4.04 5.20
CA ASP A 176 4.68 4.45 5.39
C ASP A 176 4.78 5.73 6.22
N SER A 177 3.87 6.66 6.01
CA SER A 177 3.78 7.90 6.79
C SER A 177 3.49 7.59 8.27
N ALA A 178 2.51 6.71 8.55
CA ALA A 178 2.20 6.29 9.91
C ALA A 178 3.38 5.57 10.57
N ALA A 179 4.03 4.63 9.87
CA ALA A 179 5.21 3.91 10.36
C ALA A 179 6.39 4.85 10.64
N LYS A 180 6.60 5.90 9.83
CA LYS A 180 7.62 6.92 10.10
C LYS A 180 7.31 7.73 11.37
N ILE A 181 6.03 7.99 11.64
CA ILE A 181 5.60 8.70 12.84
C ILE A 181 5.83 7.83 14.09
N THR A 182 5.41 6.56 14.07
CA THR A 182 5.64 5.62 15.19
C THR A 182 7.13 5.46 15.47
N ASN A 183 7.96 5.31 14.44
CA ASN A 183 9.42 5.22 14.60
C ASN A 183 10.05 6.48 15.20
N ARG A 184 9.59 7.67 14.84
CA ARG A 184 10.09 8.92 15.45
C ARG A 184 9.71 9.02 16.92
N VAL A 185 8.50 8.58 17.29
CA VAL A 185 8.05 8.56 18.69
C VAL A 185 8.83 7.51 19.49
N LEU A 186 9.11 6.33 18.91
CA LEU A 186 9.99 5.33 19.50
C LEU A 186 11.36 5.92 19.85
N GLN A 187 12.01 6.59 18.90
CA GLN A 187 13.31 7.24 19.13
C GLN A 187 13.23 8.30 20.25
N HIS A 188 12.11 9.00 20.38
CA HIS A 188 11.91 9.94 21.48
C HIS A 188 11.83 9.23 22.83
N HIS A 189 11.05 8.16 22.97
CA HIS A 189 10.97 7.36 24.19
C HIS A 189 12.33 6.73 24.55
N GLN A 190 13.06 6.19 23.58
CA GLN A 190 14.41 5.66 23.79
C GLN A 190 15.35 6.72 24.38
N ARG A 191 15.34 7.96 23.85
CA ARG A 191 16.14 9.06 24.41
C ARG A 191 15.71 9.41 25.85
N ARG A 192 14.40 9.38 26.15
CA ARG A 192 13.91 9.63 27.52
C ARG A 192 14.45 8.58 28.48
N ILE A 193 14.38 7.31 28.07
CA ILE A 193 14.94 6.19 28.81
C ILE A 193 16.45 6.36 29.01
N ASP A 194 17.21 6.75 27.99
CA ASP A 194 18.66 6.99 28.15
C ASP A 194 18.99 8.02 29.25
N VAL A 195 18.21 9.11 29.31
CA VAL A 195 18.40 10.16 30.31
C VAL A 195 18.06 9.66 31.72
N TYR A 196 16.95 8.92 31.85
CA TYR A 196 16.55 8.27 33.09
C TYR A 196 17.59 7.25 33.55
N TRP A 197 18.01 6.38 32.64
CA TRP A 197 18.94 5.29 32.87
C TRP A 197 20.29 5.78 33.38
N ARG A 198 20.89 6.79 32.71
CA ARG A 198 22.15 7.40 33.14
C ARG A 198 22.07 8.06 34.52
N SER A 199 20.88 8.52 34.92
CA SER A 199 20.66 9.08 36.25
C SER A 199 20.61 7.97 37.31
N ALA A 200 19.88 6.89 37.02
CA ALA A 200 19.75 5.72 37.90
C ALA A 200 21.09 4.99 38.11
N MET A 201 21.92 4.86 37.07
CA MET A 201 23.26 4.24 37.13
C MET A 201 24.15 4.81 38.24
N ARG A 202 23.94 6.06 38.66
CA ARG A 202 24.73 6.68 39.74
C ARG A 202 24.46 6.06 41.12
N HIS A 203 23.34 5.37 41.26
CA HIS A 203 22.87 4.79 42.51
C HIS A 203 22.67 3.28 42.43
N VAL A 204 22.73 2.69 41.23
CA VAL A 204 22.58 1.25 40.99
C VAL A 204 23.84 0.75 40.27
N PRO A 205 24.84 0.21 41.00
CA PRO A 205 26.13 -0.20 40.42
C PRO A 205 26.03 -1.36 39.42
N ASP A 206 25.08 -2.26 39.63
CA ASP A 206 24.89 -3.47 38.80
C ASP A 206 24.11 -3.18 37.51
N LEU A 207 23.78 -1.91 37.26
CA LEU A 207 22.99 -1.52 36.10
C LEU A 207 23.81 -1.59 34.82
N PRO A 208 23.33 -2.25 33.74
CA PRO A 208 24.10 -2.36 32.51
C PRO A 208 24.28 -0.99 31.85
N ALA A 209 25.36 -0.86 31.06
CA ALA A 209 25.73 0.40 30.41
C ALA A 209 24.66 0.91 29.42
N LEU A 210 23.85 0.01 28.86
CA LEU A 210 22.75 0.33 27.96
C LEU A 210 21.43 -0.23 28.53
N PRO A 211 20.33 0.52 28.41
CA PRO A 211 19.00 0.04 28.81
C PRO A 211 18.58 -1.15 27.93
N ASN A 212 18.21 -2.26 28.57
CA ASN A 212 17.59 -3.40 27.89
C ASN A 212 16.05 -3.29 27.96
N VAL A 213 15.50 -2.25 27.33
CA VAL A 213 14.04 -2.02 27.29
C VAL A 213 13.52 -2.37 25.90
N THR A 214 12.63 -3.35 25.85
CA THR A 214 11.99 -3.77 24.59
C THR A 214 10.72 -2.97 24.39
N PHE A 215 10.62 -2.32 23.22
CA PHE A 215 9.38 -1.72 22.75
C PHE A 215 8.73 -2.66 21.74
N THR A 216 7.47 -2.99 21.97
CA THR A 216 6.64 -3.75 21.03
C THR A 216 5.66 -2.83 20.33
N ASN A 217 5.32 -3.15 19.08
CA ASN A 217 4.29 -2.44 18.33
C ASN A 217 3.41 -3.46 17.62
N ASN A 218 2.62 -4.16 18.42
CA ASN A 218 1.74 -5.23 17.94
C ASN A 218 0.70 -4.68 16.94
N SER A 219 0.22 -3.45 17.17
CA SER A 219 -0.74 -2.79 16.28
C SER A 219 -0.22 -2.58 14.85
N GLU A 220 1.04 -2.17 14.70
CA GLU A 220 1.65 -1.99 13.38
C GLU A 220 1.90 -3.34 12.71
N GLN A 221 2.32 -4.35 13.48
CA GLN A 221 2.53 -5.70 12.96
C GLN A 221 1.22 -6.32 12.44
N GLU A 222 0.12 -6.18 13.18
CA GLU A 222 -1.20 -6.66 12.76
C GLU A 222 -1.70 -5.93 11.52
N PHE A 223 -1.59 -4.60 11.50
CA PHE A 223 -1.98 -3.81 10.33
C PHE A 223 -1.12 -4.14 9.10
N SER A 224 0.19 -4.27 9.29
CA SER A 224 1.14 -4.63 8.22
C SER A 224 0.79 -5.97 7.59
N LYS A 225 0.42 -6.99 8.38
CA LYS A 225 -0.04 -8.29 7.86
C LYS A 225 -1.24 -8.14 6.93
N HIS A 226 -2.23 -7.36 7.32
CA HIS A 226 -3.42 -7.13 6.48
C HIS A 226 -3.05 -6.40 5.18
N TYR A 227 -2.25 -5.35 5.29
CA TYR A 227 -1.79 -4.57 4.14
C TYR A 227 -0.93 -5.40 3.17
N GLN A 228 -0.03 -6.25 3.66
CA GLN A 228 0.81 -7.13 2.84
C GLN A 228 -0.01 -8.09 1.97
N GLN A 229 -1.15 -8.59 2.44
CA GLN A 229 -2.02 -9.46 1.65
C GLN A 229 -2.53 -8.75 0.39
N VAL A 230 -2.89 -7.47 0.50
CA VAL A 230 -3.37 -6.66 -0.63
C VAL A 230 -2.24 -6.37 -1.60
N VAL A 231 -1.05 -6.03 -1.10
CA VAL A 231 0.14 -5.81 -1.93
C VAL A 231 0.51 -7.07 -2.70
N GLN A 232 0.53 -8.24 -2.06
CA GLN A 232 0.82 -9.52 -2.71
C GLN A 232 -0.19 -9.85 -3.81
N ARG A 233 -1.48 -9.55 -3.60
CA ARG A 233 -2.51 -9.72 -4.63
C ARG A 233 -2.23 -8.82 -5.84
N ALA A 234 -1.82 -7.57 -5.62
CA ALA A 234 -1.44 -6.64 -6.68
C ALA A 234 -0.18 -7.09 -7.44
N GLU A 235 0.84 -7.56 -6.73
CA GLU A 235 2.08 -8.06 -7.34
C GLU A 235 1.82 -9.29 -8.21
N LYS A 236 0.99 -10.23 -7.73
CA LYS A 236 0.58 -11.38 -8.51
C LYS A 236 -0.10 -10.95 -9.81
N LEU A 237 -1.02 -9.98 -9.74
CA LEU A 237 -1.66 -9.43 -10.93
C LEU A 237 -0.62 -8.82 -11.90
N ARG A 238 0.34 -8.05 -11.37
CA ARG A 238 1.41 -7.47 -12.18
C ARG A 238 2.23 -8.52 -12.92
N LEU A 239 2.59 -9.60 -12.23
CA LEU A 239 3.35 -10.70 -12.81
C LEU A 239 2.56 -11.42 -13.91
N THR A 240 1.28 -11.68 -13.69
CA THR A 240 0.41 -12.29 -14.69
C THR A 240 0.27 -11.42 -15.94
N LEU A 241 0.12 -10.10 -15.78
CA LEU A 241 0.05 -9.18 -16.92
C LEU A 241 1.38 -9.14 -17.69
N ALA A 242 2.51 -9.17 -16.97
CA ALA A 242 3.84 -9.19 -17.59
C ALA A 242 4.09 -10.48 -18.40
N SER A 243 3.62 -11.64 -17.92
CA SER A 243 3.74 -12.89 -18.67
C SER A 243 2.84 -12.91 -19.91
N GLU A 244 1.61 -12.42 -19.80
CA GLU A 244 0.67 -12.34 -20.94
C GLU A 244 1.22 -11.44 -22.06
N LEU A 245 1.86 -10.31 -21.71
CA LEU A 245 2.54 -9.43 -22.67
C LEU A 245 3.72 -10.11 -23.37
N GLN A 246 4.44 -11.00 -22.70
CA GLN A 246 5.55 -11.75 -23.32
C GLN A 246 5.05 -12.82 -24.29
N GLU A 247 3.90 -13.44 -24.00
CA GLU A 247 3.26 -14.43 -24.89
C GLU A 247 2.65 -13.79 -26.14
N GLU A 248 2.13 -12.56 -26.08
CA GLU A 248 1.58 -11.86 -27.27
C GLU A 248 2.65 -11.36 -28.26
N VAL A 249 3.93 -11.28 -27.84
CA VAL A 249 5.06 -10.81 -28.68
C VAL A 249 5.80 -11.95 -29.39
N LEU A 250 5.57 -13.21 -28.97
CA LEU A 250 6.16 -14.44 -29.54
C LEU A 250 5.22 -15.10 -30.57
#